data_AF-A0A848VRN6-F1
#
_entry.id   AF-A0A848VRN6-F1
#
_cell.length_a   1.000
_cell.length_b   1.000
_cell.length_c   1.000
_cell.angle_alpha   90.00
_cell.angle_beta   90.00
_cell.angle_gamma   90.00
#
_symmetry.space_group_name_H-M   'P 1'
#
loop_
_entity.id
_entity.type
_entity.pdbx_description
1 polymer ?
#
loop_
_entity_poly.entity_id
_entity_poly.type
_entity_poly.pdbx_seq_one_letter_code
_entity_poly.pdbx_strand_id
1 'polypeptide(L)'
;LVAGQAGVVSVSADVIVGVNAIHESITLATLPDMMRVDEGQLVATIKIIPYGVDGACLKAVLDLLDESPIRLHPFKTMRVQLVLTHTPGFKDSLLTKGSDVVSTRIEALGASLQTTSTVLHNKDDISAALDPAMDLILILGASATSDRSDVIPAAIVEAGGRIDRFGMPVDPGNLLVLGDLGGTPVVGLPGCARSPAMNGVDWVLERIAAGLPIDGNAIAQMGVGGLLKEMPGRPQPREP
;
A
#
# COMPACT_ATOMS: atom_id res chain seq x y z
N LEU A 1 -10.15 21.47 1.48
CA LEU A 1 -10.60 20.13 1.91
C LEU A 1 -9.49 19.51 2.76
N VAL A 2 -9.81 19.07 3.97
CA VAL A 2 -8.87 18.39 4.87
C VAL A 2 -9.35 16.97 5.16
N ALA A 3 -8.44 16.05 5.45
CA ALA A 3 -8.77 14.68 5.82
C ALA A 3 -9.36 14.65 7.23
N GLY A 4 -10.54 14.04 7.41
CA GLY A 4 -11.20 13.91 8.71
C GLY A 4 -10.60 12.82 9.60
N GLN A 5 -9.79 11.92 9.04
CA GLN A 5 -9.10 10.83 9.72
C GLN A 5 -7.98 10.30 8.82
N ALA A 6 -7.10 9.45 9.36
CA ALA A 6 -6.07 8.78 8.57
C ALA A 6 -6.67 7.78 7.55
N GLY A 7 -6.08 7.70 6.37
CA GLY A 7 -6.56 6.84 5.29
C GLY A 7 -5.84 7.06 3.96
N VAL A 8 -6.47 6.63 2.87
CA VAL A 8 -6.00 6.85 1.50
C VAL A 8 -6.98 7.76 0.76
N VAL A 9 -6.48 8.77 0.05
CA VAL A 9 -7.32 9.63 -0.78
C VAL A 9 -7.34 9.10 -2.21
N SER A 10 -8.51 8.87 -2.79
CA SER A 10 -8.66 8.63 -4.23
C SER A 10 -9.08 9.92 -4.94
N VAL A 11 -8.47 10.20 -6.09
CA VAL A 11 -8.68 11.39 -6.90
C VAL A 11 -9.01 10.99 -8.35
N SER A 12 -10.12 11.49 -8.87
CA SER A 12 -10.52 11.33 -10.27
C SER A 12 -9.73 12.32 -11.14
N ALA A 13 -8.55 11.92 -11.59
CA ALA A 13 -7.63 12.78 -12.34
C ALA A 13 -8.30 13.49 -13.52
N ASP A 14 -9.12 12.76 -14.31
CA ASP A 14 -9.82 13.32 -15.46
C ASP A 14 -10.80 14.44 -15.08
N VAL A 15 -11.50 14.31 -13.95
CA VAL A 15 -12.41 15.35 -13.45
C VAL A 15 -11.61 16.57 -12.97
N ILE A 16 -10.50 16.36 -12.24
CA ILE A 16 -9.65 17.46 -11.77
C ILE A 16 -9.03 18.21 -12.95
N VAL A 17 -8.54 17.50 -13.98
CA VAL A 17 -8.04 18.11 -15.21
C VAL A 17 -9.15 18.86 -15.93
N GLY A 18 -10.34 18.26 -16.04
CA GLY A 18 -11.51 18.90 -16.65
C GLY A 18 -11.89 20.21 -15.97
N VAL A 19 -11.95 20.25 -14.63
CA VAL A 19 -12.22 21.47 -13.86
C VAL A 19 -11.20 22.56 -14.16
N ASN A 20 -9.90 22.23 -14.11
CA ASN A 20 -8.82 23.19 -14.34
C ASN A 20 -8.72 23.63 -15.81
N ALA A 21 -9.30 22.89 -16.76
CA ALA A 21 -9.33 23.23 -18.17
C ALA A 21 -10.45 24.21 -18.54
N ILE A 22 -11.46 24.41 -17.68
CA ILE A 22 -12.62 25.28 -17.98
C ILE A 22 -12.18 26.74 -18.11
N HIS A 23 -11.47 27.26 -17.10
CA HIS A 23 -10.99 28.64 -17.12
C HIS A 23 -9.88 28.85 -16.08
N GLU A 24 -8.83 29.59 -16.43
CA GLU A 24 -7.68 29.86 -15.55
C GLU A 24 -8.02 30.59 -14.25
N SER A 25 -9.20 31.22 -14.19
CA SER A 25 -9.66 31.94 -12.99
C SER A 25 -10.08 31.02 -11.86
N ILE A 26 -10.38 29.74 -12.12
CA ILE A 26 -10.73 28.73 -11.10
C ILE A 26 -9.66 27.66 -11.14
N THR A 27 -8.99 27.43 -10.01
CA THR A 27 -8.00 26.37 -9.89
C THR A 27 -8.37 25.42 -8.76
N LEU A 28 -8.23 24.12 -9.03
CA LEU A 28 -8.43 23.03 -8.08
C LEU A 28 -7.17 22.17 -8.03
N ALA A 29 -6.46 22.22 -6.90
CA ALA A 29 -5.28 21.42 -6.66
C ALA A 29 -5.56 20.34 -5.61
N THR A 30 -5.04 19.13 -5.82
CA THR A 30 -5.20 17.99 -4.92
C THR A 30 -3.85 17.35 -4.59
N LEU A 31 -3.80 16.52 -3.56
CA LEU A 31 -2.75 15.52 -3.43
C LEU A 31 -2.80 14.52 -4.61
N PRO A 32 -1.70 13.79 -4.88
CA PRO A 32 -1.69 12.67 -5.82
C PRO A 32 -2.78 11.64 -5.52
N ASP A 33 -3.26 10.97 -6.56
CA ASP A 33 -4.18 9.86 -6.42
C ASP A 33 -3.56 8.75 -5.55
N MET A 34 -4.38 8.19 -4.67
CA MET A 34 -4.06 7.07 -3.79
C MET A 34 -2.95 7.35 -2.78
N MET A 35 -2.72 8.61 -2.46
CA MET A 35 -1.81 9.03 -1.40
C MET A 35 -2.41 8.73 -0.02
N ARG A 36 -1.60 8.12 0.86
CA ARG A 36 -1.89 8.07 2.29
C ARG A 36 -1.92 9.49 2.87
N VAL A 37 -2.90 9.73 3.73
CA VAL A 37 -3.04 10.98 4.50
C VAL A 37 -3.23 10.70 5.97
N ASP A 38 -2.76 11.62 6.81
CA ASP A 38 -3.05 11.63 8.24
C ASP A 38 -4.26 12.55 8.54
N GLU A 39 -4.84 12.41 9.73
CA GLU A 39 -5.94 13.27 10.18
C GLU A 39 -5.53 14.76 10.16
N GLY A 40 -6.41 15.61 9.64
CA GLY A 40 -6.19 17.05 9.52
C GLY A 40 -5.33 17.47 8.34
N GLN A 41 -4.74 16.54 7.58
CA GLN A 41 -3.90 16.86 6.43
C GLN A 41 -4.72 17.55 5.33
N LEU A 42 -4.14 18.59 4.71
CA LEU A 42 -4.74 19.28 3.57
C LEU A 42 -4.73 18.38 2.34
N VAL A 43 -5.91 18.05 1.82
CA VAL A 43 -6.10 17.15 0.68
C VAL A 43 -6.28 17.91 -0.63
N ALA A 44 -7.00 19.03 -0.59
CA ALA A 44 -7.24 19.84 -1.76
C ALA A 44 -7.52 21.31 -1.44
N THR A 45 -7.19 22.18 -2.38
CA THR A 45 -7.47 23.61 -2.34
C THR A 45 -8.18 24.04 -3.61
N ILE A 46 -9.15 24.94 -3.46
CA ILE A 46 -9.77 25.64 -4.58
C ILE A 46 -9.45 27.13 -4.43
N LYS A 47 -9.14 27.80 -5.54
CA LYS A 47 -8.85 29.24 -5.56
C LYS A 47 -9.52 29.91 -6.74
N ILE A 48 -10.16 31.05 -6.49
CA ILE A 48 -10.41 32.04 -7.53
C ILE A 48 -9.14 32.89 -7.62
N ILE A 49 -8.49 32.89 -8.77
CA ILE A 49 -7.20 33.57 -8.98
C ILE A 49 -7.37 35.09 -9.10
N PRO A 50 -8.23 35.63 -9.99
CA PRO A 50 -8.57 37.05 -10.03
C PRO A 50 -9.57 37.45 -8.94
N TYR A 51 -9.97 38.73 -8.89
CA TYR A 51 -10.94 39.24 -7.90
C TYR A 51 -12.35 38.64 -8.01
N GLY A 52 -12.68 38.00 -9.13
CA GLY A 52 -13.97 37.37 -9.36
C GLY A 52 -13.96 36.48 -10.60
N VAL A 53 -14.98 35.64 -10.73
CA VAL A 53 -15.14 34.74 -11.87
C VAL A 53 -16.49 34.94 -12.54
N ASP A 54 -16.53 34.75 -13.85
CA ASP A 54 -17.78 34.74 -14.61
C ASP A 54 -18.70 33.60 -14.15
N GLY A 55 -20.00 33.91 -14.03
CA GLY A 55 -20.99 32.95 -13.54
C GLY A 55 -21.15 31.71 -14.42
N ALA A 56 -20.94 31.83 -15.74
CA ALA A 56 -20.98 30.70 -16.66
C ALA A 56 -19.78 29.75 -16.44
N CYS A 57 -18.59 30.28 -16.12
CA CYS A 57 -17.43 29.47 -15.79
C CYS A 57 -17.65 28.68 -14.50
N LEU A 58 -18.16 29.33 -13.45
CA LEU A 58 -18.50 28.66 -12.19
C LEU A 58 -19.57 27.58 -12.42
N LYS A 59 -20.60 27.88 -13.21
CA LYS A 59 -21.64 26.91 -13.54
C LYS A 59 -21.06 25.70 -14.27
N ALA A 60 -20.20 25.89 -15.26
CA ALA A 60 -19.56 24.79 -15.98
C ALA A 60 -18.73 23.88 -15.06
N VAL A 61 -18.03 24.46 -14.07
CA VAL A 61 -17.31 23.68 -13.05
C VAL A 61 -18.28 22.85 -12.22
N LEU A 62 -19.37 23.45 -11.75
CA LEU A 62 -20.37 22.74 -10.93
C LEU A 62 -21.07 21.62 -11.69
N ASP A 63 -21.38 21.85 -12.97
CA ASP A 63 -22.02 20.85 -13.84
C ASP A 63 -21.09 19.65 -14.14
N LEU A 64 -19.77 19.79 -13.98
CA LEU A 64 -18.80 18.69 -14.15
C LEU A 64 -18.66 17.83 -12.88
N LEU A 65 -19.12 18.31 -11.72
CA LEU A 65 -18.89 17.71 -10.41
C LEU A 65 -20.01 16.78 -9.93
N ASP A 66 -20.70 16.09 -10.84
CA ASP A 66 -21.83 15.20 -10.53
C ASP A 66 -21.49 14.06 -9.54
N GLU A 67 -20.21 13.65 -9.47
CA GLU A 67 -19.69 12.79 -8.40
C GLU A 67 -18.58 13.49 -7.61
N SER A 68 -18.35 13.08 -6.35
CA SER A 68 -17.22 13.58 -5.57
C SER A 68 -15.90 13.11 -6.18
N PRO A 69 -15.10 13.99 -6.83
CA PRO A 69 -13.88 13.59 -7.53
C PRO A 69 -12.75 13.26 -6.56
N ILE A 70 -12.92 13.59 -5.28
CA ILE A 70 -11.98 13.32 -4.20
C ILE A 70 -12.75 12.55 -3.14
N ARG A 71 -12.23 11.39 -2.72
CA ARG A 71 -12.81 10.58 -1.64
C ARG A 71 -11.71 10.15 -0.69
N LEU A 72 -12.01 10.19 0.61
CA LEU A 72 -11.17 9.61 1.65
C LEU A 72 -11.66 8.19 1.94
N HIS A 73 -10.72 7.24 1.95
CA HIS A 73 -10.93 5.85 2.35
C HIS A 73 -10.19 5.62 3.66
N PRO A 74 -10.90 5.71 4.80
CA PRO A 74 -10.24 5.58 6.08
C PRO A 74 -9.69 4.18 6.34
N PHE A 75 -8.62 4.12 7.13
CA PHE A 75 -8.11 2.84 7.59
C PHE A 75 -9.10 2.15 8.55
N LYS A 76 -9.22 0.84 8.38
CA LYS A 76 -9.99 -0.05 9.24
C LYS A 76 -9.03 -0.78 10.19
N THR A 77 -9.47 -1.01 11.41
CA THR A 77 -8.77 -1.93 12.32
C THR A 77 -8.79 -3.33 11.73
N MET A 78 -7.63 -3.99 11.73
CA MET A 78 -7.44 -5.34 11.20
C MET A 78 -6.71 -6.21 12.22
N ARG A 79 -7.10 -7.49 12.30
CA ARG A 79 -6.36 -8.55 12.98
C ARG A 79 -5.33 -9.10 12.00
N VAL A 80 -4.06 -8.78 12.26
CA VAL A 80 -2.96 -9.16 11.37
C VAL A 80 -2.19 -10.34 11.95
N GLN A 81 -1.93 -11.37 11.15
CA GLN A 81 -0.98 -12.43 11.47
C GLN A 81 0.37 -12.13 10.82
N LEU A 82 1.45 -12.34 11.56
CA LEU A 82 2.82 -12.35 11.04
C LEU A 82 3.43 -13.75 11.17
N VAL A 83 3.80 -14.35 10.05
CA VAL A 83 4.60 -15.58 9.99
C VAL A 83 6.02 -15.20 9.59
N LEU A 84 6.94 -15.34 10.54
CA LEU A 84 8.37 -15.22 10.30
C LEU A 84 8.91 -16.60 9.91
N THR A 85 9.85 -16.63 8.98
CA THR A 85 10.53 -17.89 8.62
C THR A 85 12.02 -17.82 8.90
N HIS A 86 12.62 -18.97 9.18
CA HIS A 86 14.06 -19.08 9.41
C HIS A 86 14.67 -20.32 8.73
N THR A 87 15.96 -20.27 8.45
CA THR A 87 16.77 -21.42 8.03
C THR A 87 17.74 -21.82 9.16
N PRO A 88 18.38 -23.01 9.11
CA PRO A 88 19.48 -23.32 10.02
C PRO A 88 20.56 -22.23 9.99
N GLY A 89 20.97 -21.74 11.16
CA GLY A 89 21.96 -20.66 11.29
C GLY A 89 21.42 -19.23 11.06
N PHE A 90 20.11 -19.06 10.88
CA PHE A 90 19.50 -17.73 10.81
C PHE A 90 19.63 -17.01 12.16
N LYS A 91 19.96 -15.71 12.14
CA LYS A 91 20.18 -14.94 13.37
C LYS A 91 18.85 -14.53 13.99
N ASP A 92 18.63 -14.86 15.26
CA ASP A 92 17.43 -14.46 16.01
C ASP A 92 17.22 -12.95 16.02
N SER A 93 18.31 -12.17 16.08
CA SER A 93 18.24 -10.70 16.03
C SER A 93 17.62 -10.15 14.74
N LEU A 94 17.70 -10.87 13.61
CA LEU A 94 17.05 -10.48 12.36
C LEU A 94 15.55 -10.80 12.37
N LEU A 95 15.12 -11.84 13.11
CA LEU A 95 13.72 -12.15 13.32
C LEU A 95 13.05 -11.08 14.18
N THR A 96 13.65 -10.76 15.33
CA THR A 96 13.16 -9.70 16.23
C THR A 96 13.07 -8.37 15.49
N LYS A 97 14.16 -7.93 14.85
CA LYS A 97 14.17 -6.70 14.05
C LYS A 97 13.09 -6.69 12.96
N GLY A 98 12.91 -7.81 12.26
CA GLY A 98 11.88 -7.94 11.23
C GLY A 98 10.47 -7.77 11.81
N SER A 99 10.20 -8.43 12.94
CA SER A 99 8.95 -8.33 13.66
C SER A 99 8.65 -6.90 14.11
N ASP A 100 9.62 -6.22 14.73
CA ASP A 100 9.45 -4.86 15.26
C ASP A 100 9.12 -3.87 14.14
N VAL A 101 9.83 -3.96 13.00
CA VAL A 101 9.58 -3.11 11.84
C VAL A 101 8.20 -3.37 11.25
N VAL A 102 7.78 -4.63 11.12
CA VAL A 102 6.43 -4.97 10.62
C VAL A 102 5.36 -4.49 11.61
N SER A 103 5.54 -4.66 12.92
CA SER A 103 4.61 -4.16 13.93
C SER A 103 4.42 -2.65 13.79
N THR A 104 5.53 -1.91 13.69
CA THR A 104 5.50 -0.44 13.54
C THR A 104 4.75 -0.02 12.27
N ARG A 105 4.95 -0.72 11.15
CA ARG A 105 4.23 -0.46 9.89
C ARG A 105 2.73 -0.68 10.05
N ILE A 106 2.33 -1.76 10.73
CA ILE A 106 0.92 -2.10 10.94
C ILE A 106 0.24 -1.16 11.94
N GLU A 107 0.94 -0.76 13.00
CA GLU A 107 0.47 0.24 13.97
C GLU A 107 0.23 1.60 13.32
N ALA A 108 1.09 2.00 12.37
CA ALA A 108 0.92 3.23 11.60
C ALA A 108 -0.34 3.23 10.71
N LEU A 109 -0.97 2.07 10.50
CA LEU A 109 -2.25 1.91 9.78
C LEU A 109 -3.44 1.74 10.73
N GLY A 110 -3.25 1.90 12.04
CA GLY A 110 -4.31 1.74 13.05
C GLY A 110 -4.70 0.28 13.32
N ALA A 111 -3.80 -0.66 13.04
CA ALA A 111 -3.97 -2.10 13.28
C ALA A 111 -2.89 -2.64 14.23
N SER A 112 -2.96 -3.93 14.59
CA SER A 112 -1.96 -4.59 15.43
C SER A 112 -1.72 -6.03 14.98
N LEU A 113 -0.54 -6.56 15.33
CA LEU A 113 -0.24 -7.97 15.15
C LEU A 113 -0.98 -8.79 16.21
N GLN A 114 -2.01 -9.52 15.78
CA GLN A 114 -2.81 -10.39 16.65
C GLN A 114 -2.08 -11.69 16.97
N THR A 115 -1.36 -12.23 15.98
CA THR A 115 -0.53 -13.42 16.15
C THR A 115 0.79 -13.24 15.43
N THR A 116 1.86 -13.70 16.08
CA THR A 116 3.20 -13.78 15.48
C THR A 116 3.77 -15.17 15.74
N SER A 117 4.26 -15.82 14.70
CA SER A 117 4.90 -17.13 14.80
C SER A 117 6.21 -17.17 14.01
N THR A 118 7.08 -18.09 14.37
CA THR A 118 8.34 -18.35 13.66
C THR A 118 8.37 -19.83 13.28
N VAL A 119 8.53 -20.11 11.99
CA VAL A 119 8.54 -21.47 11.44
C VAL A 119 9.76 -21.70 10.54
N LEU A 120 10.07 -22.96 10.19
CA LEU A 120 11.12 -23.23 9.21
C LEU A 120 10.72 -22.67 7.85
N HIS A 121 11.71 -22.23 7.08
CA HIS A 121 11.52 -21.75 5.72
C HIS A 121 11.34 -22.92 4.75
N ASN A 122 10.22 -23.62 4.86
CA ASN A 122 9.77 -24.65 3.93
C ASN A 122 8.26 -24.53 3.69
N LYS A 123 7.79 -25.17 2.62
CA LYS A 123 6.41 -25.07 2.16
C LYS A 123 5.41 -25.53 3.22
N ASP A 124 5.68 -26.69 3.83
CA ASP A 124 4.73 -27.39 4.70
C ASP A 124 4.51 -26.62 6.01
N ASP A 125 5.59 -26.19 6.67
CA ASP A 125 5.52 -25.47 7.94
C ASP A 125 4.89 -24.07 7.79
N ILE A 126 5.15 -23.38 6.67
CA ILE A 126 4.49 -22.11 6.38
C ILE A 126 3.00 -22.33 6.13
N SER A 127 2.64 -23.31 5.29
CA SER A 127 1.25 -23.58 4.93
C SER A 127 0.40 -23.93 6.17
N ALA A 128 0.96 -24.71 7.09
CA ALA A 128 0.31 -25.10 8.34
C ALA A 128 0.13 -23.95 9.34
N ALA A 129 0.91 -22.87 9.21
CA ALA A 129 0.86 -21.71 10.08
C ALA A 129 -0.14 -20.62 9.65
N LEU A 130 -0.61 -20.66 8.40
CA LEU A 130 -1.51 -19.61 7.87
C LEU A 130 -2.90 -19.74 8.48
N ASP A 131 -3.39 -18.65 9.10
CA ASP A 131 -4.73 -18.59 9.70
C ASP A 131 -5.69 -17.75 8.83
N PRO A 132 -6.58 -18.37 8.04
CA PRO A 132 -7.54 -17.66 7.22
C PRO A 132 -8.59 -16.88 8.03
N ALA A 133 -8.68 -17.07 9.35
CA ALA A 133 -9.59 -16.30 10.20
C ALA A 133 -9.10 -14.87 10.50
N MET A 134 -7.88 -14.52 10.07
CA MET A 134 -7.30 -13.18 10.18
C MET A 134 -7.85 -12.24 9.11
N ASP A 135 -7.66 -10.94 9.27
CA ASP A 135 -8.05 -9.95 8.27
C ASP A 135 -6.92 -9.69 7.26
N LEU A 136 -5.69 -10.03 7.63
CA LEU A 136 -4.48 -9.96 6.80
C LEU A 136 -3.41 -10.92 7.32
N ILE A 137 -2.76 -11.65 6.42
CA ILE A 137 -1.62 -12.53 6.74
C ILE A 137 -0.36 -11.99 6.08
N LEU A 138 0.71 -11.82 6.86
CA LEU A 138 2.01 -11.37 6.40
C LEU A 138 3.03 -12.49 6.57
N ILE A 139 3.84 -12.75 5.55
CA ILE A 139 4.91 -13.74 5.61
C ILE A 139 6.25 -13.04 5.37
N LEU A 140 7.15 -13.08 6.36
CA LEU A 140 8.50 -12.54 6.22
C LEU A 140 9.52 -13.66 6.03
N GLY A 141 9.97 -13.80 4.78
CA GLY A 141 10.92 -14.81 4.34
C GLY A 141 12.31 -14.72 4.99
N ALA A 142 12.91 -15.87 5.30
CA ALA A 142 14.33 -16.01 5.60
C ALA A 142 15.19 -15.74 4.36
N SER A 143 14.67 -16.08 3.18
CA SER A 143 15.22 -15.76 1.86
C SER A 143 14.28 -14.85 1.09
N ALA A 144 14.81 -14.20 0.06
CA ALA A 144 14.00 -13.44 -0.89
C ALA A 144 13.28 -14.39 -1.84
N THR A 145 11.96 -14.22 -1.98
CA THR A 145 11.18 -14.95 -2.97
C THR A 145 11.66 -14.59 -4.37
N SER A 146 12.08 -15.60 -5.13
CA SER A 146 12.70 -15.41 -6.45
C SER A 146 11.83 -15.86 -7.62
N ASP A 147 10.79 -16.67 -7.37
CA ASP A 147 9.88 -17.18 -8.40
C ASP A 147 8.47 -17.45 -7.84
N ARG A 148 7.47 -17.57 -8.72
CA ARG A 148 6.10 -17.98 -8.35
C ARG A 148 6.02 -19.43 -7.83
N SER A 149 7.05 -20.23 -8.07
CA SER A 149 7.18 -21.62 -7.59
C SER A 149 8.07 -21.73 -6.33
N ASP A 150 8.54 -20.60 -5.80
CA ASP A 150 9.36 -20.57 -4.59
C ASP A 150 8.51 -20.85 -3.33
N VAL A 151 9.18 -21.01 -2.19
CA VAL A 151 8.65 -21.54 -0.94
C VAL A 151 7.39 -20.80 -0.45
N ILE A 152 7.40 -19.46 -0.43
CA ILE A 152 6.27 -18.67 0.08
C ILE A 152 5.03 -18.80 -0.83
N PRO A 153 5.11 -18.52 -2.15
CA PRO A 153 3.99 -18.76 -3.05
C PRO A 153 3.47 -20.20 -3.01
N ALA A 154 4.37 -21.18 -2.98
CA ALA A 154 3.99 -22.59 -2.92
C ALA A 154 3.24 -22.93 -1.62
N ALA A 155 3.64 -22.35 -0.48
CA ALA A 155 2.98 -22.56 0.80
C ALA A 155 1.56 -21.99 0.84
N ILE A 156 1.36 -20.83 0.21
CA ILE A 156 0.02 -20.22 0.09
C ILE A 156 -0.90 -21.13 -0.74
N VAL A 157 -0.40 -21.67 -1.85
CA VAL A 157 -1.16 -22.60 -2.70
C VAL A 157 -1.44 -23.92 -1.95
N GLU A 158 -0.45 -24.46 -1.23
CA GLU A 158 -0.60 -25.67 -0.42
C GLU A 158 -1.68 -25.52 0.66
N ALA A 159 -1.78 -24.33 1.27
CA ALA A 159 -2.83 -24.02 2.25
C ALA A 159 -4.24 -23.91 1.61
N GLY A 160 -4.38 -24.08 0.29
CA GLY A 160 -5.63 -23.94 -0.45
C GLY A 160 -5.90 -22.51 -0.95
N GLY A 161 -4.90 -21.63 -0.87
CA GLY A 161 -4.98 -20.27 -1.40
C GLY A 161 -4.64 -20.17 -2.89
N ARG A 162 -4.59 -18.94 -3.38
CA ARG A 162 -4.15 -18.61 -4.74
C ARG A 162 -3.15 -17.46 -4.74
N ILE A 163 -2.32 -17.41 -5.76
CA ILE A 163 -1.40 -16.28 -6.00
C ILE A 163 -2.03 -15.34 -7.01
N ASP A 164 -2.41 -14.15 -6.56
CA ASP A 164 -2.95 -13.10 -7.42
C ASP A 164 -1.81 -12.40 -8.18
N ARG A 165 -0.65 -12.21 -7.55
CA ARG A 165 0.52 -11.60 -8.19
C ARG A 165 1.85 -12.01 -7.54
N PHE A 166 2.87 -12.16 -8.37
CA PHE A 166 4.27 -12.14 -7.91
C PHE A 166 4.97 -10.93 -8.55
N GLY A 167 5.55 -10.12 -7.69
CA GLY A 167 6.28 -8.91 -8.00
C GLY A 167 5.42 -7.66 -8.19
N MET A 168 6.05 -6.50 -8.03
CA MET A 168 5.41 -5.19 -8.22
C MET A 168 6.38 -4.20 -8.89
N PRO A 169 5.89 -3.21 -9.65
CA PRO A 169 6.72 -2.24 -10.34
C PRO A 169 7.20 -1.10 -9.42
N VAL A 170 7.67 -1.42 -8.20
CA VAL A 170 8.13 -0.44 -7.20
C VAL A 170 9.49 -0.86 -6.63
N ASP A 171 10.44 0.06 -6.53
CA ASP A 171 11.78 -0.15 -5.97
C ASP A 171 12.07 0.84 -4.82
N PRO A 172 12.33 0.35 -3.59
CA PRO A 172 12.34 -1.05 -3.15
C PRO A 172 10.94 -1.64 -2.95
N GLY A 173 10.78 -2.95 -3.16
CA GLY A 173 9.52 -3.67 -2.92
C GLY A 173 9.15 -4.70 -4.00
N ASN A 174 9.89 -4.69 -5.10
CA ASN A 174 9.62 -5.45 -6.33
C ASN A 174 9.42 -6.97 -6.19
N LEU A 175 9.87 -7.63 -5.12
CA LEU A 175 9.71 -9.08 -4.89
C LEU A 175 8.53 -9.43 -3.97
N LEU A 176 7.54 -8.55 -3.86
CA LEU A 176 6.31 -8.81 -3.11
C LEU A 176 5.51 -9.97 -3.72
N VAL A 177 4.98 -10.85 -2.87
CA VAL A 177 3.98 -11.85 -3.25
C VAL A 177 2.62 -11.36 -2.74
N LEU A 178 1.62 -11.35 -3.61
CA LEU A 178 0.23 -11.13 -3.23
C LEU A 178 -0.58 -12.38 -3.55
N GLY A 179 -1.30 -12.87 -2.56
CA GLY A 179 -2.25 -13.96 -2.69
C GLY A 179 -3.46 -13.78 -1.81
N ASP A 180 -4.28 -14.80 -1.82
CA ASP A 180 -5.54 -14.87 -1.08
C ASP A 180 -5.72 -16.29 -0.54
N LEU A 181 -6.16 -16.37 0.71
CA LEU A 181 -6.48 -17.62 1.38
C LEU A 181 -7.91 -17.54 1.91
N GLY A 182 -8.86 -18.07 1.14
CA GLY A 182 -10.28 -18.10 1.55
C GLY A 182 -10.91 -16.72 1.68
N GLY A 183 -10.45 -15.72 0.91
CA GLY A 183 -10.89 -14.32 1.00
C GLY A 183 -10.01 -13.44 1.89
N THR A 184 -9.04 -14.02 2.60
CA THR A 184 -8.08 -13.29 3.42
C THR A 184 -6.84 -12.95 2.61
N PRO A 185 -6.45 -11.66 2.47
CA PRO A 185 -5.25 -11.29 1.73
C PRO A 185 -3.99 -11.83 2.42
N VAL A 186 -3.08 -12.39 1.62
CA VAL A 186 -1.79 -12.90 2.07
C VAL A 186 -0.67 -12.15 1.35
N VAL A 187 0.24 -11.52 2.10
CA VAL A 187 1.35 -10.76 1.56
C VAL A 187 2.68 -11.40 1.96
N GLY A 188 3.39 -11.95 0.97
CA GLY A 188 4.80 -12.31 1.12
C GLY A 188 5.66 -11.05 1.04
N LEU A 189 6.26 -10.68 2.17
CA LEU A 189 7.04 -9.47 2.33
C LEU A 189 8.42 -9.63 1.65
N PRO A 190 8.86 -8.66 0.82
CA PRO A 190 10.21 -8.68 0.27
C PRO A 190 11.23 -8.46 1.40
N GLY A 191 12.47 -8.93 1.24
CA GLY A 191 13.50 -8.83 2.29
C GLY A 191 13.79 -7.39 2.76
N CYS A 192 13.58 -6.40 1.89
CA CYS A 192 13.69 -4.98 2.21
C CYS A 192 12.62 -4.48 3.21
N ALA A 193 11.57 -5.25 3.50
CA ALA A 193 10.59 -4.94 4.54
C ALA A 193 11.18 -5.02 5.97
N ARG A 194 12.37 -5.60 6.16
CA ARG A 194 13.13 -5.57 7.43
C ARG A 194 13.78 -4.20 7.73
N SER A 195 13.69 -3.25 6.80
CA SER A 195 14.14 -1.87 6.96
C SER A 195 12.95 -0.98 7.31
N PRO A 196 13.09 0.06 8.14
CA PRO A 196 12.01 1.04 8.37
C PRO A 196 11.78 1.99 7.18
N ALA A 197 12.67 2.01 6.18
CA ALA A 197 12.52 2.86 5.00
C ALA A 197 11.28 2.48 4.18
N MET A 198 10.65 3.48 3.56
CA MET A 198 9.49 3.28 2.70
C MET A 198 9.78 2.26 1.59
N ASN A 199 8.77 1.45 1.29
CA ASN A 199 8.83 0.30 0.42
C ASN A 199 7.48 0.15 -0.29
N GLY A 200 7.44 -0.42 -1.49
CA GLY A 200 6.19 -0.69 -2.21
C GLY A 200 5.17 -1.52 -1.39
N VAL A 201 5.64 -2.30 -0.42
CA VAL A 201 4.74 -2.98 0.52
C VAL A 201 3.87 -2.01 1.33
N ASP A 202 4.35 -0.81 1.64
CA ASP A 202 3.55 0.20 2.33
C ASP A 202 2.30 0.55 1.54
N TRP A 203 2.44 0.78 0.23
CA TRP A 203 1.30 1.08 -0.64
C TRP A 203 0.31 -0.08 -0.71
N VAL A 204 0.78 -1.33 -0.72
CA VAL A 204 -0.09 -2.51 -0.69
C VAL A 204 -0.86 -2.58 0.64
N LEU A 205 -0.17 -2.40 1.77
CA LEU A 205 -0.77 -2.44 3.10
C LEU A 205 -1.77 -1.28 3.32
N GLU A 206 -1.45 -0.09 2.84
CA GLU A 206 -2.33 1.08 2.88
C GLU A 206 -3.64 0.83 2.12
N ARG A 207 -3.58 0.20 0.94
CA ARG A 207 -4.79 -0.17 0.18
C ARG A 207 -5.64 -1.19 0.92
N ILE A 208 -5.01 -2.25 1.45
CA ILE A 208 -5.71 -3.28 2.22
C ILE A 208 -6.39 -2.66 3.46
N ALA A 209 -5.66 -1.85 4.22
CA ALA A 209 -6.19 -1.17 5.41
C ALA A 209 -7.36 -0.22 5.08
N ALA A 210 -7.31 0.46 3.93
CA ALA A 210 -8.38 1.32 3.44
C ALA A 210 -9.56 0.55 2.83
N GLY A 211 -9.48 -0.79 2.71
CA GLY A 211 -10.48 -1.62 2.03
C GLY A 211 -10.57 -1.35 0.53
N LEU A 212 -9.48 -0.85 -0.08
CA LEU A 212 -9.38 -0.62 -1.51
C LEU A 212 -8.94 -1.90 -2.22
N PRO A 213 -9.46 -2.17 -3.44
CA PRO A 213 -9.01 -3.30 -4.24
C PRO A 213 -7.50 -3.24 -4.49
N ILE A 214 -6.84 -4.40 -4.36
CA ILE A 214 -5.41 -4.56 -4.66
C ILE A 214 -5.18 -5.70 -5.64
N ASP A 215 -5.80 -5.61 -6.81
CA ASP A 215 -5.60 -6.60 -7.87
C ASP A 215 -4.29 -6.38 -8.65
N GLY A 216 -4.07 -7.23 -9.65
CA GLY A 216 -2.90 -7.12 -10.52
C GLY A 216 -2.81 -5.79 -11.28
N ASN A 217 -3.94 -5.14 -11.59
CA ASN A 217 -3.98 -3.85 -12.27
C ASN A 217 -3.64 -2.71 -11.31
N ALA A 218 -4.20 -2.72 -10.09
CA ALA A 218 -3.86 -1.77 -9.04
C ALA A 218 -2.35 -1.78 -8.75
N ILE A 219 -1.73 -2.97 -8.68
CA ILE A 219 -0.27 -3.09 -8.52
C ILE A 219 0.48 -2.56 -9.76
N ALA A 220 0.00 -2.82 -10.97
CA ALA A 220 0.65 -2.32 -12.18
C ALA A 220 0.68 -0.78 -12.23
N GLN A 221 -0.40 -0.12 -11.79
CA GLN A 221 -0.49 1.34 -11.74
C GLN A 221 0.52 1.99 -10.79
N MET A 222 0.98 1.25 -9.76
CA MET A 222 2.04 1.71 -8.85
C MET A 222 3.40 1.93 -9.54
N GLY A 223 3.54 1.54 -10.81
CA GLY A 223 4.76 1.81 -11.58
C GLY A 223 5.01 3.31 -11.79
N VAL A 224 3.96 4.11 -11.87
CA VAL A 224 4.07 5.58 -11.95
C VAL A 224 4.43 6.10 -10.56
N GLY A 225 5.63 6.64 -10.41
CA GLY A 225 6.16 7.07 -9.11
C GLY A 225 6.75 5.93 -8.27
N GLY A 226 6.82 4.70 -8.80
CA GLY A 226 7.33 3.52 -8.08
C GLY A 226 8.84 3.53 -7.77
N LEU A 227 9.59 4.57 -8.13
CA LEU A 227 11.02 4.69 -7.83
C LEU A 227 11.24 5.47 -6.52
N LEU A 228 10.91 4.84 -5.40
CA LEU A 228 10.80 5.51 -4.09
C LEU A 228 12.14 6.10 -3.61
N LYS A 229 13.27 5.44 -3.90
CA LYS A 229 14.60 5.88 -3.43
C LYS A 229 15.13 7.13 -4.13
N GLU A 230 14.56 7.54 -5.25
CA GLU A 230 14.96 8.72 -6.02
C GLU A 230 13.98 9.89 -5.84
N MET A 231 12.95 9.74 -5.01
CA MET A 231 12.02 10.84 -4.70
C MET A 231 12.73 11.93 -3.87
N PRO A 232 12.45 13.23 -4.12
CA PRO A 232 13.07 14.34 -3.40
C PRO A 232 12.90 14.20 -1.88
N GLY A 233 14.02 14.24 -1.14
CA GLY A 233 14.07 13.94 0.30
C GLY A 233 15.33 13.22 0.76
N ARG A 234 16.20 12.79 -0.18
CA ARG A 234 17.50 12.17 0.12
C ARG A 234 18.68 13.15 -0.07
N PRO A 235 19.68 13.15 0.82
CA PRO A 235 20.87 13.99 0.68
C PRO A 235 21.86 13.55 -0.42
N GLN A 236 21.78 12.31 -0.95
CA GLN A 236 22.66 11.84 -2.03
C GLN A 236 21.97 10.81 -2.97
N PRO A 237 22.14 10.92 -4.31
CA PRO A 237 21.65 9.94 -5.29
C PRO A 237 22.37 8.60 -5.19
N ARG A 238 21.82 7.53 -5.81
CA ARG A 238 22.52 6.24 -5.96
C ARG A 238 23.77 6.40 -6.83
N GLU A 239 24.85 5.72 -6.45
CA GLU A 239 26.01 5.56 -7.34
C GLU A 239 25.68 4.57 -8.47
N PRO A 240 26.22 4.77 -9.70
CA PRO A 240 25.95 3.94 -10.88
C PRO A 240 26.29 2.46 -10.71
#